data_AF-A0A2G9MSV6-F1
#
_entry.id   AF-A0A2G9MSV6-F1
#
_cell.length_a   1.000
_cell.length_b   1.000
_cell.length_c   1.000
_cell.angle_alpha   90.00
_cell.angle_beta   90.00
_cell.angle_gamma   90.00
#
_symmetry.space_group_name_H-M   'P 1'
#
loop_
_entity.id
_entity.type
_entity.pdbx_description
1 polymer ?
#
loop_
_entity_poly.entity_id
_entity_poly.type
_entity_poly.pdbx_seq_one_letter_code
_entity_poly.pdbx_strand_id
1 'polypeptide(L)'
;MAELVIIPALILGALIGALETFFMAKDVQSSYHFISHATHAFVYALIAVFAVMNIEYVLSLIPALKTVPYLSNHWVFRGVMGLIGMIKIHAASLTIPKGAPKSMKETWTHSIIIAALIIASPEIWSVLAPVLPWKLT
;
A
#
# COMPACT_ATOMS: atom_id res chain seq x y z
N MET A 1 -0.54 24.67 -5.28
CA MET A 1 -0.13 23.37 -5.84
C MET A 1 0.42 22.59 -4.68
N ALA A 2 -0.15 21.44 -4.33
CA ALA A 2 0.48 20.58 -3.33
C ALA A 2 1.88 20.19 -3.85
N GLU A 3 2.90 20.33 -3.00
CA GLU A 3 4.25 19.90 -3.36
C GLU A 3 4.25 18.38 -3.55
N LEU A 4 4.99 17.93 -4.57
CA LEU A 4 5.12 16.51 -4.86
C LEU A 4 6.01 15.87 -3.79
N VAL A 5 5.41 15.05 -2.95
CA VAL A 5 6.04 14.39 -1.81
C VAL A 5 6.60 13.04 -2.25
N ILE A 6 7.76 13.05 -2.91
CA ILE A 6 8.41 11.83 -3.44
C ILE A 6 9.10 11.04 -2.34
N ILE A 7 10.07 11.66 -1.64
CA ILE A 7 10.94 10.94 -0.71
C ILE A 7 10.14 10.31 0.44
N PRO A 8 9.22 11.02 1.12
CA PRO A 8 8.39 10.41 2.15
C PRO A 8 7.54 9.25 1.65
N ALA A 9 7.00 9.35 0.44
CA ALA A 9 6.20 8.29 -0.17
C ALA A 9 7.02 7.04 -0.44
N LEU A 10 8.25 7.19 -0.93
CA LEU A 10 9.16 6.06 -1.14
C LEU A 10 9.57 5.41 0.18
N ILE A 11 9.87 6.20 1.22
CA ILE A 11 10.25 5.68 2.54
C ILE A 11 9.10 4.88 3.14
N LEU A 12 7.91 5.47 3.25
CA LEU A 12 6.76 4.78 3.84
C LEU A 12 6.28 3.61 2.98
N GLY A 13 6.29 3.76 1.65
CA GLY A 13 5.96 2.67 0.74
C GLY A 13 6.93 1.49 0.87
N ALA A 14 8.23 1.76 1.02
CA ALA A 14 9.23 0.72 1.25
C ALA A 14 9.03 0.05 2.62
N LEU A 15 8.76 0.82 3.68
CA LEU A 15 8.51 0.27 5.01
C LEU A 15 7.27 -0.62 5.04
N ILE A 16 6.17 -0.17 4.43
CA ILE A 16 4.92 -0.94 4.34
C ILE A 16 5.12 -2.19 3.47
N GLY A 17 5.78 -2.06 2.32
CA GLY A 17 6.07 -3.21 1.44
C GLY A 17 7.01 -4.23 2.09
N ALA A 18 7.99 -3.78 2.88
CA ALA A 18 8.85 -4.66 3.64
C ALA A 18 8.08 -5.39 4.76
N LEU A 19 7.17 -4.69 5.43
CA LEU A 19 6.28 -5.28 6.43
C LEU A 19 5.37 -6.35 5.81
N GLU A 20 4.77 -6.08 4.65
CA GLU A 20 3.96 -7.04 3.88
C GLU A 20 4.80 -8.28 3.50
N THR A 21 6.00 -8.06 2.95
CA THR A 21 6.94 -9.14 2.60
C THR A 21 7.33 -9.98 3.82
N PHE A 22 7.54 -9.35 4.98
CA PHE A 22 7.86 -10.05 6.23
C PHE A 22 6.71 -10.94 6.71
N PHE A 23 5.46 -10.46 6.60
CA PHE A 23 4.30 -11.28 6.93
C PHE A 23 4.17 -12.47 5.96
N MET A 24 4.35 -12.24 4.66
CA MET A 24 4.32 -13.29 3.65
C MET A 24 5.41 -14.34 3.80
N ALA A 25 6.59 -13.96 4.32
CA ALA A 25 7.69 -14.90 4.54
C ALA A 25 7.33 -16.02 5.53
N LYS A 26 6.32 -15.78 6.38
CA LYS A 26 5.77 -16.79 7.31
C LYS A 26 4.73 -17.69 6.65
N ASP A 27 4.11 -17.23 5.57
CA ASP A 27 2.94 -17.85 4.95
C ASP A 27 3.30 -18.66 3.70
N VAL A 28 4.40 -18.35 3.00
CA VAL A 28 4.77 -19.00 1.73
C VAL A 28 6.02 -19.88 1.89
N GLN A 29 5.86 -21.20 1.80
CA GLN A 29 6.96 -22.18 1.89
C GLN A 29 7.72 -22.37 0.57
N SER A 30 7.15 -21.97 -0.57
CA SER A 30 7.81 -22.06 -1.89
C SER A 30 8.60 -20.78 -2.18
N SER A 31 9.91 -20.91 -2.32
CA SER A 31 10.84 -19.80 -2.55
C SER A 31 10.55 -19.01 -3.83
N TYR A 32 10.18 -19.66 -4.92
CA TYR A 32 9.91 -18.98 -6.20
C TYR A 32 8.60 -18.18 -6.17
N HIS A 33 7.55 -18.77 -5.60
CA HIS A 33 6.26 -18.09 -5.45
C HIS A 33 6.37 -16.92 -4.46
N PHE A 34 7.18 -17.08 -3.40
CA PHE A 34 7.45 -16.02 -2.43
C PHE A 34 8.12 -14.81 -3.09
N ILE A 35 9.21 -14.99 -3.84
CA ILE A 35 9.96 -13.86 -4.43
C ILE A 35 9.08 -13.05 -5.39
N SER A 36 8.33 -13.73 -6.26
CA SER A 36 7.41 -13.07 -7.18
C SER A 36 6.34 -12.29 -6.40
N HIS A 37 5.70 -12.94 -5.44
CA HIS A 37 4.63 -12.32 -4.68
C HIS A 37 5.13 -11.13 -3.85
N ALA A 38 6.27 -11.27 -3.16
CA ALA A 38 6.92 -10.23 -2.37
C ALA A 38 7.29 -9.01 -3.23
N THR A 39 7.81 -9.24 -4.44
CA THR A 39 8.13 -8.16 -5.38
C THR A 39 6.88 -7.40 -5.80
N HIS A 40 5.82 -8.12 -6.15
CA HIS A 40 4.54 -7.52 -6.54
C HIS A 40 3.87 -6.74 -5.40
N ALA A 41 3.92 -7.27 -4.18
CA ALA A 41 3.46 -6.62 -2.95
C ALA A 41 4.25 -5.33 -2.68
N PHE A 42 5.58 -5.42 -2.67
CA PHE A 42 6.45 -4.28 -2.41
C PHE A 42 6.27 -3.13 -3.41
N VAL A 43 6.24 -3.44 -4.71
CA VAL A 43 6.01 -2.43 -5.76
C VAL A 43 4.61 -1.84 -5.65
N TYR A 44 3.62 -2.66 -5.29
CA TYR A 44 2.26 -2.16 -5.07
C TYR A 44 2.19 -1.18 -3.90
N ALA A 45 2.81 -1.51 -2.76
CA ALA A 45 2.85 -0.64 -1.59
C ALA A 45 3.49 0.72 -1.93
N LEU A 46 4.59 0.74 -2.70
CA LEU A 46 5.21 1.96 -3.19
C LEU A 46 4.25 2.84 -4.00
N ILE A 47 3.58 2.25 -4.99
CA ILE A 47 2.65 2.96 -5.87
C ILE A 47 1.43 3.47 -5.07
N ALA A 48 0.88 2.63 -4.20
CA ALA A 48 -0.31 2.96 -3.42
C ALA A 48 -0.03 4.11 -2.44
N VAL A 49 1.09 4.04 -1.70
CA VAL A 49 1.51 5.11 -0.78
C VAL A 49 1.84 6.39 -1.55
N PHE A 50 2.54 6.29 -2.69
CA PHE A 50 2.79 7.44 -3.55
C PHE A 50 1.48 8.11 -3.98
N ALA A 51 0.48 7.34 -4.40
CA ALA A 51 -0.80 7.88 -4.83
C ALA A 51 -1.56 8.57 -3.69
N VAL A 52 -1.58 7.97 -2.49
CA VAL A 52 -2.25 8.52 -1.30
C VAL A 52 -1.56 9.79 -0.80
N MET A 53 -0.24 9.92 -0.94
CA MET A 53 0.51 11.12 -0.56
C MET A 53 0.48 12.21 -1.64
N ASN A 54 0.18 11.87 -2.90
CA ASN A 54 0.27 12.78 -4.05
C ASN A 54 -1.02 12.82 -4.88
N ILE A 55 -2.17 12.94 -4.22
CA ILE A 55 -3.51 12.83 -4.82
C ILE A 55 -3.70 13.81 -6.00
N GLU A 56 -3.34 15.08 -5.83
CA GLU A 56 -3.48 16.10 -6.88
C GLU A 56 -2.69 15.75 -8.15
N TYR A 57 -1.47 15.22 -7.97
CA TYR A 57 -0.62 14.77 -9.07
C TYR A 57 -1.22 13.53 -9.76
N VAL A 58 -1.70 12.54 -9.00
CA VAL A 58 -2.33 11.36 -9.61
C VAL A 58 -3.58 11.72 -10.40
N LEU A 59 -4.43 12.59 -9.86
CA LEU A 59 -5.63 13.05 -10.56
C LEU A 59 -5.31 13.92 -11.79
N SER A 60 -4.13 14.57 -11.85
CA SER A 60 -3.71 15.31 -13.03
C SER A 60 -3.23 14.39 -14.16
N LEU A 61 -2.63 13.23 -13.83
CA LEU A 61 -2.21 12.22 -14.80
C LEU A 61 -3.40 11.52 -15.48
N ILE A 62 -4.53 11.39 -14.76
CA ILE A 62 -5.74 10.76 -15.28
C ILE A 62 -6.93 11.71 -15.11
N PRO A 63 -7.08 12.72 -16.00
CA PRO A 63 -8.12 13.73 -15.85
C PRO A 63 -9.54 13.17 -15.80
N ALA A 64 -9.77 12.01 -16.42
CA ALA A 64 -11.04 11.30 -16.37
C ALA A 64 -11.46 10.92 -14.93
N LEU A 65 -10.52 10.72 -14.00
CA LEU A 65 -10.85 10.44 -12.60
C LEU A 65 -11.44 11.68 -11.90
N LYS A 66 -11.19 12.89 -12.37
CA LYS A 66 -11.77 14.12 -11.80
C LYS A 66 -13.28 14.24 -12.03
N THR A 67 -13.84 13.51 -13.01
CA THR A 67 -15.28 13.50 -13.26
C THR A 67 -16.04 12.52 -12.35
N VAL A 68 -15.32 11.64 -11.66
CA VAL A 68 -15.92 10.71 -10.68
C VAL A 68 -16.35 11.50 -9.44
N PRO A 69 -17.64 11.45 -9.06
CA PRO A 69 -18.13 12.18 -7.90
C PRO A 69 -17.32 11.87 -6.64
N TYR A 70 -16.98 12.92 -5.89
CA TYR A 70 -16.28 12.85 -4.61
C TYR A 70 -14.83 12.32 -4.64
N LEU A 71 -14.32 11.83 -5.78
CA LEU A 71 -12.96 11.27 -5.85
C LEU A 71 -11.86 12.32 -5.66
N SER A 72 -12.17 13.59 -5.89
CA SER A 72 -11.28 14.72 -5.57
C SER A 72 -11.17 15.00 -4.06
N ASN A 73 -12.05 14.43 -3.22
CA ASN A 73 -11.92 14.52 -1.77
C ASN A 73 -10.80 13.58 -1.30
N HIS A 74 -9.85 14.12 -0.54
CA HIS A 74 -8.66 13.36 -0.13
C HIS A 74 -9.01 12.09 0.68
N TRP A 75 -10.00 12.16 1.58
CA TRP A 75 -10.40 10.98 2.37
C TRP A 75 -11.06 9.90 1.51
N VAL A 76 -11.88 10.30 0.54
CA VAL A 76 -12.52 9.37 -0.39
C VAL A 76 -11.48 8.69 -1.26
N PHE A 77 -10.56 9.45 -1.86
CA PHE A 77 -9.48 8.89 -2.68
C PHE A 77 -8.64 7.89 -1.89
N ARG A 78 -8.23 8.24 -0.67
CA ARG A 78 -7.46 7.35 0.21
C ARG A 78 -8.24 6.09 0.55
N GLY A 79 -9.52 6.23 0.92
CA GLY A 79 -10.40 5.09 1.19
C GLY A 79 -10.52 4.15 -0.01
N VAL A 80 -10.66 4.68 -1.22
CA VAL A 80 -10.67 3.90 -2.47
C VAL A 80 -9.34 3.17 -2.68
N MET A 81 -8.20 3.85 -2.51
CA MET A 81 -6.88 3.22 -2.63
C MET A 81 -6.65 2.11 -1.59
N GLY A 82 -7.10 2.32 -0.34
CA GLY A 82 -7.05 1.30 0.69
C GLY A 82 -7.95 0.11 0.38
N LEU A 83 -9.15 0.35 -0.16
CA LEU A 83 -10.06 -0.72 -0.61
C LEU A 83 -9.45 -1.53 -1.77
N ILE A 84 -8.86 -0.86 -2.76
CA ILE A 84 -8.13 -1.52 -3.85
C ILE A 84 -6.99 -2.38 -3.29
N GLY A 85 -6.24 -1.86 -2.31
CA GLY A 85 -5.17 -2.60 -1.64
C GLY A 85 -5.68 -3.83 -0.91
N MET A 86 -6.72 -3.67 -0.10
CA MET A 86 -7.34 -4.77 0.63
C MET A 86 -7.82 -5.88 -0.32
N ILE A 87 -8.52 -5.51 -1.40
CA ILE A 87 -9.00 -6.46 -2.41
C ILE A 87 -7.82 -7.15 -3.10
N LYS A 88 -6.77 -6.41 -3.47
CA LYS A 88 -5.61 -6.98 -4.18
C LYS A 88 -4.86 -7.99 -3.32
N ILE A 89 -4.60 -7.64 -2.07
CA ILE A 89 -3.93 -8.49 -1.08
C ILE A 89 -4.78 -9.74 -0.85
N HIS A 90 -6.07 -9.56 -0.52
CA HIS A 90 -6.97 -10.68 -0.31
C HIS A 90 -7.15 -11.58 -1.54
N ALA A 91 -7.21 -11.01 -2.75
CA ALA A 91 -7.34 -11.78 -4.00
C ALA A 91 -6.10 -12.65 -4.26
N ALA A 92 -4.91 -12.19 -3.87
CA ALA A 92 -3.69 -12.99 -3.98
C ALA A 92 -3.73 -14.24 -3.08
N SER A 93 -4.44 -14.18 -1.94
CA SER A 93 -4.65 -15.36 -1.07
C SER A 93 -5.56 -16.43 -1.68
N LEU A 94 -6.40 -16.07 -2.65
CA LEU A 94 -7.37 -16.99 -3.28
C LEU A 94 -6.74 -17.86 -4.37
N THR A 95 -5.54 -17.53 -4.85
CA THR A 95 -4.81 -18.31 -5.87
C THR A 95 -4.09 -19.52 -5.27
N ILE A 96 -4.18 -19.70 -3.95
CA ILE A 96 -3.52 -20.78 -3.22
C ILE A 96 -4.31 -22.10 -3.40
N PRO A 97 -3.67 -23.22 -3.77
CA PRO A 97 -4.33 -24.49 -4.06
C PRO A 97 -5.22 -24.99 -2.91
N LYS A 98 -6.38 -25.58 -3.26
CA LYS A 98 -7.25 -26.27 -2.29
C LYS A 98 -6.46 -27.39 -1.59
N GLY A 99 -6.29 -27.27 -0.27
CA GLY A 99 -5.53 -28.22 0.54
C GLY A 99 -4.22 -27.65 1.12
N ALA A 100 -3.85 -26.41 0.76
CA ALA A 100 -2.74 -25.72 1.40
C ALA A 100 -2.96 -25.55 2.91
N PRO A 101 -1.88 -25.61 3.73
CA PRO A 101 -1.94 -25.36 5.16
C PRO A 101 -2.72 -24.09 5.49
N LYS A 102 -3.46 -24.11 6.60
CA LYS A 102 -4.25 -22.94 7.07
C LYS A 102 -3.37 -21.69 7.27
N SER A 103 -2.07 -21.88 7.52
CA SER A 103 -1.05 -20.83 7.60
C SER A 103 -0.72 -20.16 6.26
N MET A 104 -1.04 -20.79 5.13
CA MET A 104 -0.87 -20.16 3.81
C MET A 104 -2.07 -19.27 3.45
N LYS A 105 -3.20 -19.37 4.17
CA LYS A 105 -4.38 -18.54 3.89
C LYS A 105 -4.23 -17.19 4.59
N GLU A 106 -4.00 -16.17 3.78
CA GLU A 106 -3.94 -14.79 4.25
C GLU A 106 -5.26 -14.40 4.95
N THR A 107 -5.15 -13.81 6.14
CA THR A 107 -6.33 -13.41 6.92
C THR A 107 -6.80 -12.01 6.51
N TRP A 108 -8.11 -11.78 6.47
CA TRP A 108 -8.67 -10.44 6.24
C TRP A 108 -8.04 -9.38 7.14
N THR A 109 -7.69 -9.75 8.38
CA THR A 109 -6.97 -8.90 9.33
C THR A 109 -5.66 -8.34 8.76
N HIS A 110 -4.84 -9.15 8.09
CA HIS A 110 -3.60 -8.68 7.46
C HIS A 110 -3.89 -7.63 6.38
N SER A 111 -4.79 -7.95 5.44
CA SER A 111 -5.17 -7.04 4.35
C SER A 111 -5.76 -5.71 4.85
N ILE A 112 -6.51 -5.74 5.97
CA ILE A 112 -7.06 -4.55 6.62
C ILE A 112 -5.95 -3.70 7.24
N ILE A 113 -4.96 -4.32 7.90
CA ILE A 113 -3.82 -3.60 8.48
C ILE A 113 -3.02 -2.89 7.39
N ILE A 114 -2.66 -3.59 6.31
CA ILE A 114 -1.90 -2.98 5.21
C ILE A 114 -2.71 -1.85 4.54
N ALA A 115 -4.00 -2.06 4.30
CA ALA A 115 -4.88 -1.01 3.77
C ALA A 115 -4.95 0.22 4.69
N ALA A 116 -5.05 0.02 6.01
CA ALA A 116 -5.06 1.10 6.98
C ALA A 116 -3.73 1.87 6.99
N LEU A 117 -2.59 1.17 6.90
CA LEU A 117 -1.27 1.80 6.81
C LEU A 117 -1.10 2.63 5.53
N ILE A 118 -1.61 2.14 4.41
CA ILE A 118 -1.63 2.89 3.14
C ILE A 118 -2.49 4.16 3.28
N ILE A 119 -3.71 4.04 3.80
CA ILE A 119 -4.63 5.18 3.98
C ILE A 119 -4.01 6.24 4.89
N ALA A 120 -3.41 5.80 6.00
CA ALA A 120 -2.86 6.67 7.03
C ALA A 120 -1.42 7.14 6.75
N SER A 121 -0.83 6.80 5.60
CA SER A 121 0.57 7.11 5.30
C SER A 121 0.90 8.62 5.43
N PRO A 122 0.04 9.57 5.02
CA PRO A 122 0.33 10.99 5.17
C PRO A 122 0.38 11.42 6.65
N GLU A 123 -0.52 10.88 7.47
CA GLU A 123 -0.58 11.11 8.91
C GLU A 123 0.62 10.46 9.61
N ILE A 124 0.97 9.22 9.24
CA ILE A 124 2.16 8.52 9.76
C ILE A 124 3.41 9.35 9.48
N TRP A 125 3.54 9.90 8.27
CA TRP A 125 4.68 10.76 7.94
C TRP A 125 4.72 12.01 8.80
N SER A 126 3.57 12.67 9.03
CA SER A 126 3.51 13.89 9.84
C SER A 126 4.01 13.69 11.28
N VAL A 127 3.87 12.47 11.81
CA VAL A 127 4.36 12.08 13.14
C VAL A 127 5.82 11.61 13.10
N LEU A 128 6.21 10.92 12.02
CA LEU A 128 7.55 10.34 11.89
C LEU A 128 8.61 11.38 11.49
N ALA A 129 8.28 12.32 10.60
CA ALA A 129 9.23 13.28 10.06
C ALA A 129 9.97 14.12 11.14
N PRO A 130 9.33 14.59 12.22
CA PRO A 130 10.00 15.37 13.26
C PRO A 130 11.03 14.60 14.10
N VAL A 131 10.92 13.27 14.18
CA VAL A 131 11.78 12.42 15.02
C VAL A 131 12.91 11.76 14.23
N LEU A 132 12.89 11.87 12.89
CA LEU A 132 13.96 11.34 12.06
C LEU A 132 15.20 12.25 12.16
N PRO A 133 16.40 11.67 12.36
CA PRO A 133 17.63 12.44 12.53
C PRO A 133 18.06 13.18 11.26
N TRP A 134 17.48 12.83 10.10
CA TRP A 134 17.67 13.50 8.83
C TRP A 134 16.43 14.33 8.49
N LYS A 135 16.58 15.65 8.40
CA LYS A 135 15.57 16.53 7.81
C LYS A 135 15.65 16.39 6.29
N LEU A 136 14.80 15.53 5.73
CA LEU A 136 14.55 15.50 4.29
C LEU A 136 13.56 16.63 4.00
N THR A 137 14.07 17.87 4.02
CA THR A 137 13.36 19.07 3.52
C THR A 137 13.37 19.08 2.01
#